data_AF-A0AAE3U2Q6-F1
#
_entry.id   AF-A0AAE3U2Q6-F1
#
_cell.length_a   1.000
_cell.length_b   1.000
_cell.length_c   1.000
_cell.angle_alpha   90.00
_cell.angle_beta   90.00
_cell.angle_gamma   90.00
#
_symmetry.space_group_name_H-M   'P 1'
#
loop_
_entity.id
_entity.type
_entity.pdbx_description
1 polymer ?
#
loop_
_entity_poly.entity_id
_entity_poly.type
_entity_poly.pdbx_seq_one_letter_code
_entity_poly.pdbx_strand_id
1 'polypeptide(L)'
;MVPSLNEIDDMIVHEKMQVALEYQNEAWADGMADGIEPEIIADAAFALAMRETIRIHGEDSAEAILESLRERMLAGEFSPKRIVQ
;
A
#
# COMPACT_ATOMS: atom_id res chain seq x y z
N MET A 1 28.21 16.18 4.08
CA MET A 1 27.89 15.57 5.39
C MET A 1 27.61 14.10 5.11
N VAL A 2 28.28 13.17 5.79
CA VAL A 2 27.98 11.74 5.61
C VAL A 2 26.68 11.44 6.36
N PRO A 3 25.66 10.84 5.73
CA PRO A 3 24.43 10.50 6.42
C PRO A 3 24.71 9.54 7.58
N SER A 4 24.00 9.75 8.68
CA SER A 4 24.02 8.86 9.84
C SER A 4 23.43 7.49 9.48
N LEU A 5 23.73 6.47 10.29
CA LEU A 5 23.23 5.12 10.07
C LEU A 5 21.69 5.07 10.02
N ASN A 6 20.99 5.84 10.86
CA ASN A 6 19.53 5.89 10.85
C ASN A 6 18.98 6.52 9.56
N GLU A 7 19.62 7.59 9.05
CA GLU A 7 19.21 8.20 7.78
C GLU A 7 19.40 7.23 6.61
N ILE A 8 20.45 6.40 6.65
CA ILE A 8 20.66 5.34 5.66
C ILE A 8 19.56 4.27 5.76
N ASP A 9 19.20 3.85 6.96
CA ASP A 9 18.13 2.86 7.17
C ASP A 9 16.76 3.40 6.67
N ASP A 10 16.44 4.66 6.97
CA ASP A 10 15.23 5.31 6.48
C ASP A 10 15.21 5.41 4.94
N MET A 11 16.35 5.75 4.34
CA MET A 11 16.49 5.75 2.88
C MET A 11 16.24 4.35 2.28
N ILE A 12 16.81 3.30 2.89
CA ILE A 12 16.63 1.92 2.44
C ILE A 12 15.15 1.50 2.52
N VAL A 13 14.46 1.84 3.61
CA VAL A 13 13.03 1.53 3.76
C VAL A 13 12.21 2.27 2.70
N HIS A 14 12.53 3.54 2.44
CA HIS A 14 11.87 4.33 1.41
C HIS A 14 12.05 3.72 0.01
N GLU A 15 13.28 3.35 -0.36
CA GLU A 15 13.57 2.72 -1.65
C GLU A 15 12.82 1.39 -1.82
N LYS A 16 12.81 0.54 -0.79
CA LYS A 16 12.03 -0.71 -0.82
C LYS A 16 10.54 -0.45 -1.02
N MET A 17 10.02 0.61 -0.41
CA MET A 17 8.62 0.99 -0.59
C MET A 17 8.33 1.47 -2.00
N GLN A 18 9.23 2.25 -2.61
CA GLN A 18 9.09 2.67 -4.02
C GLN A 18 9.06 1.46 -4.96
N VAL A 19 10.00 0.53 -4.81
CA VAL A 19 10.04 -0.69 -5.62
C VAL A 19 8.77 -1.55 -5.41
N ALA A 20 8.28 -1.66 -4.18
CA ALA A 20 7.03 -2.38 -3.91
C ALA A 20 5.82 -1.73 -4.62
N LEU A 21 5.76 -0.39 -4.65
CA LEU A 21 4.70 0.33 -5.38
C LEU A 21 4.79 0.11 -6.90
N GLU A 22 5.99 0.07 -7.46
CA GLU A 22 6.21 -0.24 -8.87
C GLU A 22 5.65 -1.63 -9.22
N TYR A 23 5.98 -2.66 -8.43
CA TYR A 23 5.43 -4.00 -8.63
C TYR A 23 3.90 -4.05 -8.56
N GLN A 24 3.28 -3.30 -7.65
CA GLN A 24 1.81 -3.24 -7.56
C GLN A 24 1.19 -2.53 -8.76
N ASN A 25 1.82 -1.46 -9.25
CA ASN A 25 1.36 -0.74 -10.45
C ASN A 25 1.47 -1.61 -11.71
N GLU A 26 2.55 -2.37 -11.83
CA GLU A 26 2.72 -3.34 -12.94
C GLU A 26 1.66 -4.43 -12.88
N ALA A 27 1.47 -5.07 -11.72
CA ALA A 27 0.42 -6.09 -11.55
C ALA A 27 -0.98 -5.55 -11.86
N TRP A 28 -1.24 -4.30 -11.51
CA TRP A 28 -2.50 -3.62 -11.84
C TRP A 28 -2.65 -3.42 -13.36
N ALA A 29 -1.61 -2.91 -14.02
CA ALA A 29 -1.62 -2.66 -15.46
C ALA A 29 -1.79 -3.97 -16.25
N ASP A 30 -1.09 -5.03 -15.85
CA ASP A 30 -1.17 -6.36 -16.48
C ASP A 30 -2.56 -6.96 -16.29
N GLY A 31 -3.12 -6.91 -15.08
CA GLY A 31 -4.48 -7.40 -14.84
C GLY A 31 -5.52 -6.68 -15.68
N MET A 32 -5.40 -5.37 -15.84
CA MET A 32 -6.27 -4.59 -16.74
C MET A 32 -6.06 -4.95 -18.21
N ALA A 33 -4.82 -5.20 -18.64
CA ALA A 33 -4.49 -5.62 -20.01
C ALA A 33 -5.09 -6.99 -20.34
N ASP A 34 -5.17 -7.88 -19.35
CA ASP A 34 -5.81 -9.20 -19.44
C ASP A 34 -7.36 -9.13 -19.37
N GLY A 35 -7.92 -7.93 -19.20
CA GLY A 35 -9.37 -7.67 -19.20
C GLY A 35 -10.05 -7.86 -17.85
N ILE A 36 -9.30 -7.90 -16.75
CA ILE A 36 -9.85 -7.98 -15.39
C ILE A 36 -10.34 -6.60 -14.95
N GLU A 37 -11.56 -6.53 -14.41
CA GLU A 37 -12.11 -5.29 -13.89
C GLU A 37 -11.29 -4.75 -12.70
N PRO A 38 -11.01 -3.43 -12.64
CA PRO A 38 -10.22 -2.82 -11.57
C PRO A 38 -10.74 -3.14 -10.16
N GLU A 39 -12.06 -3.24 -9.98
CA GLU A 39 -12.69 -3.59 -8.72
C GLU A 39 -12.33 -5.01 -8.26
N ILE A 40 -12.16 -5.96 -9.20
CA ILE A 40 -11.75 -7.33 -8.91
C ILE A 40 -10.26 -7.37 -8.54
N ILE A 41 -9.42 -6.61 -9.23
CA ILE A 41 -7.99 -6.48 -8.90
C ILE A 41 -7.83 -5.91 -7.49
N ALA A 42 -8.60 -4.87 -7.16
CA ALA A 42 -8.58 -4.24 -5.84
C ALA A 42 -8.99 -5.24 -4.74
N ASP A 43 -10.09 -5.97 -4.91
CA ASP A 43 -10.57 -6.95 -3.93
C ASP A 43 -9.53 -8.05 -3.69
N ALA A 44 -8.94 -8.58 -4.77
CA ALA A 44 -7.88 -9.57 -4.69
C ALA A 44 -6.63 -9.03 -3.94
N ALA A 45 -6.23 -7.80 -4.23
CA ALA A 45 -5.09 -7.15 -3.57
C ALA A 45 -5.35 -6.94 -2.07
N PHE A 46 -6.53 -6.46 -1.68
CA PHE A 46 -6.90 -6.29 -0.27
C PHE A 46 -6.95 -7.64 0.46
N ALA A 47 -7.54 -8.66 -0.13
CA ALA A 47 -7.60 -9.99 0.47
C ALA A 47 -6.20 -10.59 0.67
N LEU A 48 -5.30 -10.43 -0.31
CA LEU A 48 -3.91 -10.90 -0.20
C LEU A 48 -3.15 -10.13 0.88
N ALA A 49 -3.23 -8.80 0.87
CA ALA A 49 -2.57 -7.94 1.86
C ALA A 49 -3.01 -8.32 3.28
N MET A 50 -4.31 -8.48 3.51
CA MET A 50 -4.85 -8.87 4.82
C MET A 50 -4.37 -10.26 5.26
N ARG A 51 -4.35 -11.25 4.36
CA ARG A 51 -3.85 -12.60 4.68
C ARG A 51 -2.38 -12.55 5.09
N GLU A 52 -1.56 -11.79 4.37
CA GLU A 52 -0.14 -11.66 4.67
C GLU A 52 0.10 -10.88 5.97
N THR A 53 -0.65 -9.81 6.22
CA THR A 53 -0.59 -9.07 7.48
C THR A 53 -0.91 -9.97 8.67
N ILE A 54 -2.00 -10.74 8.61
CA ILE A 54 -2.36 -11.70 9.66
C ILE A 54 -1.28 -12.77 9.81
N ARG A 55 -0.73 -13.30 8.70
CA ARG A 55 0.33 -14.32 8.73
C ARG A 55 1.61 -13.81 9.42
N ILE A 56 1.97 -12.54 9.21
CA ILE A 56 3.21 -11.95 9.74
C ILE A 56 3.02 -11.40 11.16
N HIS A 57 1.88 -10.79 11.45
CA HIS A 57 1.66 -9.98 12.66
C HIS A 57 0.50 -10.44 13.55
N GLY A 58 -0.30 -11.42 13.12
CA GLY A 58 -1.50 -11.88 13.83
C GLY A 58 -2.74 -11.02 13.57
N GLU A 59 -3.89 -11.51 14.05
CA GLU A 59 -5.20 -10.88 13.82
C GLU A 59 -5.33 -9.53 14.52
N ASP A 60 -4.92 -9.41 15.79
CA ASP A 60 -5.00 -8.16 16.56
C ASP A 60 -4.22 -7.01 15.88
N SER A 61 -3.04 -7.32 15.32
CA SER A 61 -2.23 -6.33 14.59
C SER A 61 -2.90 -5.93 13.28
N ALA A 62 -3.55 -6.87 12.59
CA ALA A 62 -4.28 -6.59 11.35
C ALA A 62 -5.50 -5.69 11.62
N GLU A 63 -6.22 -5.92 12.73
CA GLU A 63 -7.31 -5.04 13.18
C GLU A 63 -6.81 -3.61 13.45
N ALA A 64 -5.71 -3.46 14.17
CA ALA A 64 -5.12 -2.14 14.44
C ALA A 64 -4.73 -1.40 13.15
N ILE A 65 -4.21 -2.12 12.14
CA ILE A 65 -3.89 -1.54 10.82
C ILE A 65 -5.16 -1.09 10.10
N LEU A 66 -6.24 -1.86 10.14
CA LEU A 66 -7.51 -1.49 9.54
C LEU A 66 -8.12 -0.24 10.18
N GLU A 67 -8.07 -0.13 11.50
CA GLU A 67 -8.53 1.08 12.20
C GLU A 67 -7.70 2.31 11.80
N SER A 68 -6.38 2.18 11.73
CA SER A 68 -5.52 3.28 11.25
C SER A 68 -5.82 3.65 9.79
N LEU A 69 -6.02 2.68 8.90
CA LEU A 69 -6.41 2.93 7.50
C LEU A 69 -7.77 3.62 7.41
N ARG A 70 -8.72 3.24 8.27
CA ARG A 70 -10.03 3.89 8.37
C ARG A 70 -9.90 5.34 8.80
N GLU A 71 -9.08 5.64 9.81
CA GLU A 71 -8.81 7.03 10.23
C GLU A 71 -8.22 7.87 9.11
N ARG A 72 -7.23 7.34 8.38
CA ARG A 72 -6.60 7.99 7.22
C ARG A 72 -7.59 8.25 6.08
N MET A 73 -8.48 7.28 5.82
CA MET A 73 -9.57 7.44 4.85
C MET A 73 -10.52 8.56 5.26
N LEU A 74 -10.91 8.62 6.53
CA LEU A 74 -11.79 9.68 7.06
C LEU A 74 -11.10 11.06 7.05
N ALA A 75 -9.78 11.10 7.17
CA ALA A 75 -8.97 12.30 6.99
C ALA A 75 -8.83 12.72 5.51
N GLY A 76 -9.34 11.91 4.57
CA GLY A 76 -9.32 12.20 3.14
C GLY A 76 -7.99 11.85 2.44
N GLU A 77 -7.10 11.10 3.08
CA GLU A 77 -5.75 10.82 2.56
C GLU A 77 -5.77 10.09 1.20
N PHE A 78 -6.77 9.25 0.97
CA PHE A 78 -6.93 8.47 -0.26
C PHE A 78 -7.87 9.12 -1.28
N SER A 79 -8.44 10.29 -0.96
CA SER A 79 -9.29 10.99 -1.93
C SER A 79 -8.41 11.51 -3.07
N PRO A 80 -8.81 11.34 -4.35
CA PRO A 80 -8.08 11.94 -5.46
C PRO A 80 -7.98 13.45 -5.18
N LYS A 81 -6.77 14.00 -5.25
CA LYS A 81 -6.57 15.46 -5.10
C LYS A 81 -7.54 16.15 -6.05
N ARG A 82 -8.54 16.83 -5.50
CA ARG A 82 -9.43 17.68 -6.29
C ARG A 82 -8.54 18.70 -6.98
N ILE A 83 -8.30 18.54 -8.27
CA ILE A 83 -7.74 19.61 -9.09
C ILE A 83 -8.77 20.73 -8.99
N VAL A 84 -8.44 21.80 -8.27
CA VAL A 84 -9.23 23.02 -8.31
C VAL A 84 -9.23 23.46 -9.78
N GLN A 85 -10.43 23.61 -10.32
CA GLN A 85 -10.75 23.83 -11.73
C GLN A 85 -9.93 24.96 -12.37
#